data_AF-A0A257A963-F1
#
_entry.id   AF-A0A257A963-F1
#
_cell.length_a   1.000
_cell.length_b   1.000
_cell.length_c   1.000
_cell.angle_alpha   90.00
_cell.angle_beta   90.00
_cell.angle_gamma   90.00
#
_symmetry.space_group_name_H-M   'P 1'
#
loop_
_entity.id
_entity.type
_entity.pdbx_description
1 polymer ?
#
loop_
_entity_poly.entity_id
_entity_poly.type
_entity_poly.pdbx_seq_one_letter_code
_entity_poly.pdbx_strand_id
1 'polypeptide(L)'
;MHYGKIVGEYDALKIIKKFSIKRVVLNIICKTKNTPFEEIKIPPIEQIKGVMREAKGMEVALGCMRPRLPEIEKMAIDLGVVGIAVPSKKAMEYAINKGYKIQKIPACCGITKAMVESVQHGKKFIGKEI
;
A
#
# COMPACT_ATOMS: atom_id res chain seq x y z
N MET A 1 -10.60 -5.86 -14.39
CA MET A 1 -10.55 -6.42 -13.01
C MET A 1 -11.22 -7.78 -13.02
N HIS A 2 -10.58 -8.83 -12.50
CA HIS A 2 -11.08 -10.21 -12.56
C HIS A 2 -11.71 -10.69 -11.24
N TYR A 3 -12.44 -9.79 -10.57
CA TYR A 3 -13.24 -10.09 -9.36
C TYR A 3 -12.48 -10.89 -8.29
N GLY A 4 -11.26 -10.45 -7.94
CA GLY A 4 -10.44 -11.08 -6.90
C GLY A 4 -9.58 -12.25 -7.38
N LYS A 5 -9.62 -12.59 -8.67
CA LYS A 5 -8.64 -13.48 -9.29
C LYS A 5 -7.40 -12.69 -9.68
N ILE A 6 -6.24 -13.22 -9.31
CA ILE A 6 -4.94 -12.71 -9.78
C ILE A 6 -4.70 -13.26 -11.17
N VAL A 7 -4.58 -12.37 -12.15
CA VAL A 7 -4.42 -12.70 -13.58
C VAL A 7 -3.30 -11.85 -14.18
N GLY A 8 -3.38 -10.53 -14.06
CA GLY A 8 -2.46 -9.59 -14.72
C GLY A 8 -1.50 -8.89 -13.77
N GLU A 9 -1.60 -9.11 -12.47
CA GLU A 9 -0.86 -8.38 -11.44
C GLU A 9 0.65 -8.64 -11.54
N TYR A 10 1.06 -9.88 -11.78
CA TYR A 10 2.47 -10.23 -11.99
C TYR A 10 3.04 -9.60 -13.27
N ASP A 11 2.28 -9.64 -14.37
CA ASP A 11 2.69 -9.00 -15.63
C ASP A 11 2.75 -7.48 -15.50
N ALA A 12 1.81 -6.88 -14.78
CA ALA A 12 1.83 -5.46 -14.47
C ALA A 12 3.11 -5.10 -13.68
N LEU A 13 3.46 -5.86 -12.65
CA LEU A 13 4.71 -5.68 -11.90
C LEU A 13 5.94 -5.82 -12.81
N LYS A 14 5.96 -6.82 -13.70
CA LYS A 14 7.03 -7.02 -14.68
C LYS A 14 7.18 -5.85 -15.65
N ILE A 15 6.07 -5.26 -16.09
CA ILE A 15 6.06 -4.09 -16.97
C ILE A 15 6.59 -2.86 -16.23
N ILE A 16 6.04 -2.56 -15.05
CA ILE A 16 6.40 -1.33 -14.33
C ILE A 16 7.84 -1.34 -13.82
N LYS A 17 8.43 -2.52 -13.55
CA LYS A 17 9.85 -2.69 -13.20
C LYS A 17 10.81 -2.18 -14.30
N LYS A 18 10.34 -2.05 -15.54
CA LYS A 18 11.14 -1.50 -16.66
C LYS A 18 11.25 0.03 -16.63
N PHE A 19 10.50 0.70 -15.77
CA PHE A 19 10.48 2.16 -15.64
C PHE A 19 11.00 2.58 -14.27
N SER A 20 11.45 3.84 -14.16
CA SER A 20 11.86 4.44 -12.89
C SER A 20 10.64 4.86 -12.04
N ILE A 21 9.84 3.88 -11.62
CA ILE A 21 8.67 4.10 -10.78
C ILE A 21 9.11 4.40 -9.36
N LYS A 22 8.74 5.60 -8.88
CA LYS A 22 9.12 6.07 -7.53
C LYS A 22 8.33 5.41 -6.41
N ARG A 23 7.12 4.90 -6.68
CA ARG A 23 6.26 4.25 -5.69
C ARG A 23 5.22 3.37 -6.33
N VAL A 24 4.94 2.22 -5.72
CA VAL A 24 3.87 1.30 -6.11
C VAL A 24 2.87 1.19 -4.99
N VAL A 25 1.61 1.50 -5.27
CA VAL A 25 0.52 1.33 -4.31
C VAL A 25 -0.22 0.04 -4.63
N LEU A 26 -0.23 -0.89 -3.68
CA LEU A 26 -0.98 -2.14 -3.79
C LEU A 26 -2.33 -1.99 -3.09
N ASN A 27 -3.41 -2.12 -3.85
CA ASN A 27 -4.75 -2.27 -3.33
C ASN A 27 -5.17 -3.74 -3.42
N ILE A 28 -6.05 -4.15 -2.51
CA ILE A 28 -6.62 -5.49 -2.50
C ILE A 28 -8.12 -5.31 -2.59
N ILE A 29 -8.76 -5.99 -3.53
CA ILE A 29 -10.22 -5.92 -3.66
C ILE A 29 -10.88 -6.39 -2.36
N CYS A 30 -11.92 -5.70 -1.93
CA CYS A 30 -12.63 -5.99 -0.70
C CYS A 30 -14.14 -5.83 -0.89
N LYS A 31 -14.90 -6.48 0.00
CA LYS A 31 -16.35 -6.34 0.05
C LYS A 31 -16.74 -4.87 0.20
N THR A 32 -17.57 -4.37 -0.71
CA THR A 32 -18.03 -2.97 -0.71
C THR A 32 -19.54 -2.95 -0.88
N LYS A 33 -20.26 -2.52 0.17
CA LYS A 33 -21.73 -2.48 0.18
C LYS A 33 -22.29 -1.65 -0.97
N ASN A 34 -23.42 -2.06 -1.52
CA ASN A 34 -24.11 -1.41 -2.63
C ASN A 34 -23.26 -1.33 -3.91
N THR A 35 -22.37 -2.32 -4.11
CA THR A 35 -21.59 -2.44 -5.35
C THR A 35 -21.62 -3.89 -5.84
N PRO A 36 -21.28 -4.15 -7.11
CA PRO A 36 -21.07 -5.52 -7.59
C PRO A 36 -20.01 -6.32 -6.82
N PHE A 37 -19.24 -5.68 -5.93
CA PHE A 37 -18.23 -6.31 -5.09
C PHE A 37 -18.71 -6.60 -3.67
N GLU A 38 -19.99 -6.41 -3.35
CA GLU A 38 -20.52 -6.64 -1.99
C GLU A 38 -20.24 -8.07 -1.49
N GLU A 39 -20.47 -9.06 -2.34
CA GLU A 39 -20.24 -10.48 -2.02
C GLU A 39 -19.02 -11.09 -2.71
N ILE A 40 -18.04 -10.24 -3.06
CA ILE A 40 -16.84 -10.74 -3.72
C ILE A 40 -16.01 -11.65 -2.81
N LYS A 41 -15.48 -12.72 -3.40
CA LYS A 41 -14.44 -13.53 -2.77
C LYS A 41 -13.11 -12.80 -2.88
N ILE A 42 -12.52 -12.48 -1.73
CA ILE A 42 -11.17 -11.91 -1.67
C ILE A 42 -10.13 -12.95 -2.09
N PRO A 43 -9.01 -12.54 -2.73
CA PRO A 43 -7.95 -13.47 -3.06
C PRO A 43 -7.39 -14.13 -1.79
N PRO A 44 -6.94 -15.40 -1.84
CA PRO A 44 -6.26 -16.04 -0.73
C PRO A 44 -5.06 -15.23 -0.23
N ILE A 45 -4.82 -15.27 1.08
CA ILE A 45 -3.73 -14.53 1.73
C ILE A 45 -2.36 -14.85 1.11
N GLU A 46 -2.07 -16.12 0.80
CA GLU A 46 -0.81 -16.50 0.16
C GLU A 46 -0.67 -15.98 -1.29
N GLN A 47 -1.78 -15.81 -2.00
CA GLN A 47 -1.76 -15.21 -3.34
C GLN A 47 -1.47 -13.69 -3.26
N ILE A 48 -2.07 -12.99 -2.29
CA ILE A 48 -1.76 -11.59 -1.99
C ILE A 48 -0.27 -11.43 -1.64
N LYS A 49 0.23 -12.31 -0.77
CA LYS A 49 1.65 -12.36 -0.38
C LYS A 49 2.57 -12.54 -1.57
N GLY A 50 2.20 -13.39 -2.53
CA GLY A 50 2.95 -13.62 -3.77
C GLY A 50 3.14 -12.33 -4.56
N VAL A 51 2.05 -11.58 -4.78
CA VAL A 51 2.11 -10.28 -5.50
C VAL A 51 2.90 -9.23 -4.71
N MET A 52 2.69 -9.14 -3.39
CA MET A 52 3.47 -8.21 -2.55
C MET A 52 4.97 -8.51 -2.59
N ARG A 53 5.33 -9.80 -2.55
CA ARG A 53 6.72 -10.26 -2.64
C ARG A 53 7.33 -9.95 -4.00
N GLU A 54 6.57 -10.09 -5.08
CA GLU A 54 7.03 -9.74 -6.42
C GLU A 54 7.36 -8.25 -6.55
N ALA A 55 6.65 -7.39 -5.82
CA ALA A 55 6.92 -5.95 -5.77
C ALA A 55 8.14 -5.57 -4.89
N LYS A 56 8.83 -6.54 -4.27
CA LYS A 56 10.02 -6.30 -3.45
C LYS A 56 11.10 -5.59 -4.26
N GLY A 57 11.81 -4.67 -3.60
CA GLY A 57 12.83 -3.82 -4.22
C GLY A 57 12.29 -2.51 -4.80
N MET A 58 10.96 -2.35 -4.87
CA MET A 58 10.31 -1.08 -5.16
C MET A 58 9.88 -0.38 -3.85
N GLU A 59 9.63 0.93 -3.90
CA GLU A 59 9.00 1.63 -2.79
C GLU A 59 7.50 1.28 -2.75
N VAL A 60 7.15 0.23 -2.01
CA VAL A 60 5.77 -0.28 -1.95
C VAL A 60 5.00 0.36 -0.80
N ALA A 61 3.74 0.70 -1.08
CA ALA A 61 2.76 1.11 -0.10
C ALA A 61 1.51 0.22 -0.16
N LEU A 62 0.96 -0.12 1.01
CA LEU A 62 -0.34 -0.77 1.12
C LEU A 62 -1.44 0.30 1.13
N GLY A 63 -2.24 0.33 0.07
CA GLY A 63 -3.30 1.31 -0.15
C GLY A 63 -4.51 1.11 0.77
N CYS A 64 -5.39 2.11 0.84
CA CYS A 64 -6.51 2.14 1.79
C CYS A 64 -7.60 1.11 1.48
N MET A 65 -7.74 0.74 0.20
CA MET A 65 -8.71 -0.25 -0.25
C MET A 65 -8.11 -1.64 -0.09
N ARG A 66 -8.54 -2.32 0.97
CA ARG A 66 -8.14 -3.69 1.32
C ARG A 66 -9.11 -4.31 2.33
N PRO A 67 -9.20 -5.64 2.40
CA PRO A 67 -9.84 -6.32 3.53
C PRO A 67 -9.17 -5.89 4.85
N ARG A 68 -9.97 -5.57 5.87
CA ARG A 68 -9.49 -5.12 7.19
C ARG A 68 -9.12 -6.30 8.08
N LEU A 69 -8.15 -7.07 7.58
CA LEU A 69 -7.63 -8.29 8.16
C LEU A 69 -6.21 -8.03 8.73
N PRO A 70 -5.97 -8.19 10.04
CA PRO A 70 -4.66 -7.88 10.65
C PRO A 70 -3.47 -8.61 10.01
N GLU A 71 -3.68 -9.82 9.50
CA GLU A 71 -2.68 -10.63 8.83
C GLU A 71 -2.12 -9.97 7.56
N ILE A 72 -2.93 -9.21 6.82
CA ILE A 72 -2.48 -8.50 5.61
C ILE A 72 -1.51 -7.39 5.98
N GLU A 73 -1.83 -6.60 7.01
CA GLU A 73 -0.97 -5.50 7.44
C GLU A 73 0.32 -6.00 8.08
N LYS A 74 0.25 -7.06 8.92
CA LYS A 74 1.43 -7.72 9.49
C LYS A 74 2.33 -8.28 8.41
N MET A 75 1.76 -8.99 7.44
CA MET A 75 2.48 -9.50 6.27
C MET A 75 3.16 -8.38 5.48
N ALA A 76 2.46 -7.26 5.25
CA ALA A 76 3.04 -6.12 4.55
C ALA A 76 4.27 -5.56 5.29
N ILE A 77 4.18 -5.44 6.63
CA ILE A 77 5.31 -5.03 7.49
C ILE A 77 6.46 -6.03 7.36
N ASP A 78 6.17 -7.33 7.36
CA ASP A 78 7.17 -8.39 7.24
C ASP A 78 7.88 -8.41 5.89
N LEU A 79 7.18 -8.01 4.83
CA LEU A 79 7.72 -7.91 3.48
C LEU A 79 8.45 -6.58 3.21
N GLY A 80 8.53 -5.69 4.20
CA GLY A 80 9.24 -4.40 4.08
C GLY A 80 8.45 -3.32 3.36
N VAL A 81 7.11 -3.38 3.35
CA VAL A 81 6.26 -2.29 2.85
C VAL A 81 6.52 -1.04 3.69
N VAL A 82 6.88 0.06 3.03
CA VAL A 82 7.35 1.28 3.71
C VAL A 82 6.23 2.28 4.02
N GLY A 83 5.01 2.02 3.57
CA GLY A 83 3.85 2.86 3.86
C GLY A 83 2.55 2.07 3.93
N ILE A 84 1.72 2.35 4.92
CA ILE A 84 0.39 1.74 5.05
C ILE A 84 -0.62 2.87 5.20
N ALA A 85 -1.59 2.92 4.29
CA ALA A 85 -2.67 3.89 4.33
C ALA A 85 -3.67 3.51 5.42
N VAL A 86 -3.93 4.43 6.36
CA VAL A 86 -4.88 4.24 7.47
C VAL A 86 -4.64 2.88 8.15
N PRO A 87 -3.46 2.68 8.78
CA PRO A 87 -3.12 1.41 9.42
C PRO A 87 -3.99 1.16 10.65
N SER A 88 -4.28 -0.10 10.96
CA SER A 88 -4.91 -0.43 12.25
C SER A 88 -3.97 -0.16 13.43
N LYS A 89 -4.54 0.01 14.63
CA LYS A 89 -3.75 0.09 15.88
C LYS A 89 -2.83 -1.12 16.05
N LYS A 90 -3.35 -2.32 15.77
CA LYS A 90 -2.62 -3.59 15.83
C LYS A 90 -1.42 -3.61 14.88
N ALA A 91 -1.54 -3.05 13.67
CA ALA A 91 -0.43 -2.95 12.73
C ALA A 91 0.64 -1.97 13.21
N MET A 92 0.24 -0.83 13.78
CA MET A 92 1.19 0.13 14.37
C MET A 92 1.95 -0.48 15.55
N GLU A 93 1.26 -1.13 16.48
CA GLU A 93 1.88 -1.85 17.61
C GLU A 93 2.84 -2.95 17.12
N TYR A 94 2.42 -3.72 16.11
CA TYR A 94 3.26 -4.77 15.52
C TYR A 94 4.54 -4.20 14.90
N ALA A 95 4.44 -3.08 14.17
CA ALA A 95 5.60 -2.41 13.59
C ALA A 95 6.56 -1.90 14.69
N ILE A 96 6.04 -1.27 15.74
CA ILE A 96 6.85 -0.77 16.86
C ILE A 96 7.58 -1.93 17.55
N ASN A 97 6.89 -3.04 17.82
CA ASN A 97 7.49 -4.22 18.44
C ASN A 97 8.59 -4.88 17.58
N LYS A 98 8.55 -4.67 16.26
CA LYS A 98 9.62 -5.07 15.33
C LYS A 98 10.77 -4.06 15.24
N GLY A 99 10.71 -2.96 15.98
CA GLY A 99 11.74 -1.92 15.99
C GLY A 99 11.58 -0.82 14.94
N TYR A 100 10.44 -0.77 14.24
CA TYR A 100 10.18 0.30 13.27
C TYR A 100 9.76 1.61 13.97
N LYS A 101 10.29 2.74 13.48
CA LYS A 101 9.80 4.08 13.84
C LYS A 101 8.63 4.46 12.94
N ILE A 102 7.53 4.92 13.52
CA ILE A 102 6.34 5.34 12.77
C ILE A 102 6.39 6.84 12.54
N GLN A 103 6.33 7.24 11.26
CA GLN A 103 6.09 8.62 10.86
C GLN A 103 4.67 8.76 10.34
N LYS A 104 3.88 9.67 10.93
CA LYS A 104 2.54 9.98 10.45
C LYS A 104 2.62 11.08 9.41
N ILE A 105 2.07 10.83 8.24
CA ILE A 105 2.07 11.77 7.10
C ILE A 105 0.60 12.06 6.78
N PRO A 106 0.14 13.33 6.86
CA PRO A 106 -1.24 13.71 6.55
C PRO A 106 -1.44 13.80 5.03
N ALA A 107 -1.19 12.70 4.31
CA ALA A 107 -1.31 12.64 2.87
C ALA A 107 -1.81 11.27 2.39
N CYS A 108 -2.21 11.20 1.12
CA CYS A 108 -2.64 9.95 0.51
C CYS A 108 -1.45 9.00 0.23
N CYS A 109 -1.77 7.73 0.02
CA CYS A 109 -0.80 6.65 -0.16
C CYS A 109 0.10 6.75 -1.41
N GLY A 110 -0.18 7.68 -2.32
CA GLY A 110 0.63 7.94 -3.51
C GLY A 110 1.85 8.85 -3.27
N ILE A 111 1.98 9.48 -2.09
CA ILE A 111 3.10 10.36 -1.80
C ILE A 111 4.37 9.55 -1.52
N THR A 112 5.45 9.91 -2.21
CA THR A 112 6.78 9.29 -2.06
C THR A 112 7.50 9.83 -0.83
N LYS A 113 8.46 9.06 -0.30
CA LYS A 113 9.33 9.54 0.78
C LYS A 113 10.02 10.87 0.45
N ALA A 114 10.56 10.99 -0.76
CA ALA A 114 11.24 12.21 -1.24
C ALA A 114 10.32 13.45 -1.22
N MET A 115 9.03 13.28 -1.59
CA MET A 115 8.07 14.38 -1.53
C MET A 115 7.79 14.82 -0.09
N VAL A 116 7.65 13.88 0.84
CA VAL A 116 7.47 14.20 2.27
C VAL A 116 8.66 14.99 2.80
N GLU A 117 9.87 14.55 2.48
CA GLU A 117 11.10 15.21 2.90
C GLU A 117 11.22 16.62 2.33
N SER A 118 10.83 16.85 1.07
CA SER A 118 10.86 18.18 0.45
C SER A 118 9.93 19.21 1.12
N VAL A 119 8.80 18.77 1.68
CA VAL A 119 7.86 19.65 2.39
C VAL A 119 8.31 19.90 3.82
N GLN A 120 8.93 18.91 4.46
CA GLN A 120 9.41 19.05 5.85
C GLN A 120 10.65 19.94 5.98
N HIS A 121 11.48 20.02 4.93
CA HIS A 121 12.67 20.89 4.91
C HIS A 121 12.44 22.25 4.23
N GLY A 122 11.26 22.47 3.61
CA GLY A 122 10.92 23.70 2.89
C GLY A 122 9.78 24.48 3.52
N LYS A 123 10.07 25.58 4.21
CA LYS A 123 9.10 26.68 4.37
C LYS A 123 8.73 27.23 2.98
N LYS A 124 7.67 26.70 2.36
CA LYS A 124 6.74 27.40 1.44
C LYS A 124 5.89 26.38 0.70
N PHE A 125 4.65 26.22 1.13
CA PHE A 125 3.57 25.87 0.23
C PHE A 125 3.36 27.10 -0.67
N ILE A 126 3.84 27.08 -1.92
CA ILE A 126 3.42 28.06 -2.93
C ILE A 126 2.20 27.44 -3.62
N GLY A 127 1.11 27.30 -2.89
CA GLY A 127 -0.21 27.17 -3.48
C GLY A 127 -0.66 28.58 -3.83
N LYS A 128 -0.72 28.90 -5.12
CA LYS A 128 -1.40 30.09 -5.60
C LYS A 128 -2.87 29.97 -5.15
N GLU A 129 -3.38 30.98 -4.44
CA GLU A 129 -4.81 31.12 -4.18
C GLU A 129 -5.56 31.01 -5.52
N ILE A 130 -6.58 30.17 -5.57
CA ILE A 130 -7.69 30.24 -6.53
C ILE A 130 -8.93 30.54 -5.71
#